data_AF-A0A8J5VDU2-F1
#
_entry.id   AF-A0A8J5VDU2-F1
#
_cell.length_a   1.000
_cell.length_b   1.000
_cell.length_c   1.000
_cell.angle_alpha   90.00
_cell.angle_beta   90.00
_cell.angle_gamma   90.00
#
_symmetry.space_group_name_H-M   'P 1'
#
loop_
_entity.id
_entity.type
_entity.pdbx_description
1 polymer ?
#
loop_
_entity_poly.entity_id
_entity_poly.type
_entity_poly.pdbx_seq_one_letter_code
_entity_poly.pdbx_strand_id
1 'polypeptide(L)'
;MEPELEEVSHKLAWLNFACARGEFASCAALLLELKVLLTKFTSLPPSFEKTPNAVQELKMARAIYEQAVILSIKVKDQDAFKRNLCQLKSFYMDARFISS
;
A
#
# COMPACT_ATOMS: atom_id res chain seq x y z
N MET A 1 -13.45 -14.13 7.33
CA MET A 1 -12.42 -13.11 7.02
C MET A 1 -11.94 -13.40 5.62
N GLU A 2 -11.85 -12.40 4.76
CA GLU A 2 -11.39 -12.59 3.38
C GLU A 2 -9.93 -13.05 3.39
N PRO A 3 -9.58 -14.15 2.69
CA PRO A 3 -8.24 -14.69 2.67
C PRO A 3 -7.22 -13.68 2.10
N GLU A 4 -7.64 -12.79 1.20
CA GLU A 4 -6.75 -11.73 0.68
C GLU A 4 -6.32 -10.73 1.76
N LEU A 5 -7.20 -10.43 2.73
CA LEU A 5 -6.91 -9.46 3.79
C LEU A 5 -5.84 -9.98 4.77
N GLU A 6 -5.91 -11.27 5.10
CA GLU A 6 -4.87 -11.93 5.90
C GLU A 6 -3.54 -12.00 5.15
N GLU A 7 -3.57 -12.32 3.86
CA GLU A 7 -2.35 -12.39 3.05
C GLU A 7 -1.67 -11.01 2.93
N VAL A 8 -2.43 -9.94 2.71
CA VAL A 8 -1.90 -8.57 2.71
C VAL A 8 -1.31 -8.20 4.07
N SER A 9 -2.01 -8.53 5.16
CA SER A 9 -1.53 -8.26 6.52
C SER A 9 -0.22 -8.99 6.82
N HIS A 10 -0.12 -10.26 6.41
CA HIS A 10 1.09 -11.06 6.56
C HIS A 10 2.25 -10.48 5.74
N LYS A 11 2.01 -10.16 4.46
CA LYS A 11 3.02 -9.55 3.58
C LYS A 11 3.46 -8.17 4.08
N LEU A 12 2.56 -7.37 4.66
CA LEU A 12 2.89 -6.09 5.29
C LEU A 12 3.78 -6.26 6.52
N ALA A 13 3.47 -7.24 7.38
CA ALA A 13 4.30 -7.55 8.54
C ALA A 13 5.70 -8.01 8.10
N TRP A 14 5.76 -8.84 7.06
CA TRP A 14 7.02 -9.28 6.47
C TRP A 14 7.81 -8.12 5.84
N LEU A 15 7.14 -7.20 5.14
CA LEU A 15 7.74 -5.97 4.61
C LEU A 15 8.37 -5.14 5.75
N ASN A 16 7.65 -4.92 6.85
CA ASN A 16 8.17 -4.20 8.00
C ASN A 16 9.43 -4.87 8.59
N PHE A 17 9.43 -6.19 8.66
CA PHE A 17 10.56 -6.97 9.14
C PHE A 17 11.78 -6.87 8.22
N ALA A 18 11.60 -7.01 6.91
CA ALA A 18 12.66 -6.83 5.92
C ALA A 18 13.19 -5.37 5.91
N CYS A 19 12.29 -4.39 6.08
CA CYS A 19 12.61 -2.96 6.21
C CYS A 19 13.45 -2.67 7.46
N ALA A 20 13.20 -3.40 8.56
CA ALA A 20 13.97 -3.30 9.79
C ALA A 20 15.37 -3.93 9.65
N ARG A 21 15.49 -5.02 8.88
CA ARG A 21 16.76 -5.68 8.56
C ARG A 21 17.63 -4.94 7.55
N GLY A 22 17.07 -3.97 6.83
CA GLY A 22 17.77 -3.21 5.80
C GLY A 22 17.83 -3.92 4.44
N GLU A 23 16.98 -4.92 4.22
CA GLU A 23 16.91 -5.65 2.96
C GLU A 23 16.03 -4.90 1.94
N PHE A 24 16.54 -3.80 1.40
CA PHE A 24 15.77 -2.90 0.54
C PHE A 24 15.28 -3.55 -0.77
N ALA A 25 16.08 -4.45 -1.35
CA ALA A 25 15.72 -5.18 -2.56
C ALA A 25 14.52 -6.11 -2.33
N SER A 26 14.58 -6.91 -1.25
CA SER A 26 13.48 -7.77 -0.81
C SER A 26 12.22 -6.95 -0.52
N CYS A 27 12.38 -5.81 0.17
CA CYS A 27 11.27 -4.92 0.46
C CYS A 27 10.63 -4.34 -0.80
N ALA A 28 11.43 -3.90 -1.78
CA ALA A 28 10.91 -3.35 -3.03
C ALA A 28 10.11 -4.40 -3.82
N ALA A 29 10.59 -5.65 -3.85
CA ALA A 29 9.89 -6.77 -4.48
C ALA A 29 8.56 -7.06 -3.77
N LEU A 30 8.56 -7.17 -2.43
CA LEU A 30 7.36 -7.35 -1.61
C LEU A 30 6.35 -6.21 -1.79
N LEU A 31 6.85 -4.99 -1.92
CA LEU A 31 6.00 -3.82 -2.11
C LEU A 31 5.35 -3.80 -3.49
N LEU A 32 6.05 -4.30 -4.50
CA LEU A 32 5.48 -4.49 -5.84
C LEU A 32 4.36 -5.53 -5.80
N GLU A 33 4.57 -6.66 -5.13
CA GLU A 33 3.53 -7.68 -4.94
C GLU A 33 2.32 -7.14 -4.17
N LEU A 34 2.55 -6.40 -3.09
CA LEU A 34 1.49 -5.75 -2.32
C LEU A 34 0.71 -4.76 -3.19
N LYS A 35 1.36 -3.97 -4.04
CA LYS A 35 0.69 -3.08 -5.00
C LYS A 35 -0.13 -3.84 -6.04
N VAL A 36 0.35 -5.00 -6.50
CA VAL A 36 -0.43 -5.86 -7.42
C VAL A 36 -1.65 -6.45 -6.70
N LEU A 37 -1.49 -6.89 -5.45
CA LEU A 37 -2.63 -7.31 -4.62
C LEU A 37 -3.62 -6.17 -4.44
N LEU A 38 -3.14 -4.94 -4.24
CA LEU A 38 -3.99 -3.76 -4.21
C LEU A 38 -4.82 -3.67 -5.49
N THR A 39 -4.24 -3.80 -6.69
CA THR A 39 -5.04 -3.75 -7.93
C THR A 39 -6.13 -4.82 -8.07
N LYS A 40 -6.13 -5.88 -7.24
CA LYS A 40 -7.20 -6.88 -7.21
C LYS A 40 -8.43 -6.45 -6.39
N PHE A 41 -8.30 -5.52 -5.45
CA PHE A 41 -9.45 -5.08 -4.68
C PHE A 41 -10.33 -4.13 -5.50
N THR A 42 -11.64 -4.41 -5.56
CA THR A 42 -12.62 -3.62 -6.33
C THR A 42 -12.95 -2.27 -5.68
N SER A 43 -12.53 -2.07 -4.43
CA SER A 43 -12.67 -0.79 -3.70
C SER A 43 -11.68 0.28 -4.17
N LEU A 44 -10.72 -0.09 -5.02
CA LEU A 44 -9.74 0.80 -5.62
C LEU A 44 -10.23 1.35 -6.97
N PRO A 45 -9.74 2.52 -7.43
CA PRO A 45 -10.18 3.09 -8.70
C PRO A 45 -9.85 2.08 -9.82
N PRO A 46 -10.85 1.58 -10.59
CA PRO A 46 -11.99 2.31 -11.16
C PRO A 46 -13.41 1.94 -10.65
N SER A 47 -13.57 0.97 -9.73
CA SER A 47 -14.93 0.51 -9.34
C SER A 47 -15.54 1.28 -8.17
N PHE A 48 -14.73 1.84 -7.25
CA PHE A 48 -15.22 2.56 -6.05
C PHE A 48 -16.40 1.86 -5.34
N GLU A 49 -16.44 0.52 -5.37
CA GLU A 49 -17.53 -0.19 -4.72
C GLU A 49 -17.43 0.04 -3.22
N LYS A 50 -18.47 0.65 -2.64
CA LYS A 50 -18.62 0.79 -1.19
C LYS A 50 -18.95 -0.57 -0.59
N THR A 51 -17.98 -1.49 -0.57
CA THR A 51 -18.05 -2.71 0.22
C THR A 51 -17.79 -2.36 1.68
N PRO A 52 -18.34 -3.14 2.64
CA PRO A 52 -18.07 -2.92 4.07
C PRO A 52 -16.57 -3.02 4.42
N ASN A 53 -15.76 -3.69 3.59
CA ASN A 53 -14.32 -3.83 3.77
C ASN A 53 -13.49 -2.79 3.02
N ALA A 54 -14.10 -1.93 2.18
CA ALA A 54 -13.40 -0.86 1.46
C ALA A 54 -12.57 0.04 2.38
N VAL A 55 -13.08 0.35 3.59
CA VAL A 55 -12.35 1.14 4.60
C VAL A 55 -11.12 0.39 5.12
N GLN A 56 -11.22 -0.93 5.30
CA GLN A 56 -10.09 -1.77 5.73
C GLN A 56 -9.03 -1.87 4.63
N GLU A 57 -9.44 -2.11 3.40
CA GLU A 57 -8.55 -2.17 2.23
C GLU A 57 -7.84 -0.84 2.00
N LEU A 58 -8.55 0.29 2.09
CA LEU A 58 -7.95 1.63 2.03
C LEU A 58 -6.94 1.88 3.15
N LYS A 59 -7.25 1.47 4.38
CA LYS A 59 -6.31 1.56 5.50
C LYS A 59 -5.05 0.72 5.26
N MET A 60 -5.20 -0.49 4.71
CA MET A 60 -4.04 -1.32 4.36
C MET A 60 -3.23 -0.72 3.21
N ALA A 61 -3.89 -0.27 2.13
CA ALA A 61 -3.25 0.42 1.02
C ALA A 61 -2.40 1.59 1.52
N ARG A 62 -2.97 2.42 2.40
CA ARG A 62 -2.27 3.54 3.02
C ARG A 62 -1.04 3.08 3.79
N ALA A 63 -1.14 2.04 4.62
CA ALA A 63 0.01 1.51 5.36
C ALA A 63 1.13 1.00 4.41
N ILE A 64 0.75 0.36 3.30
CA ILE A 64 1.70 -0.11 2.27
C ILE A 64 2.43 1.07 1.62
N TYR A 65 1.69 2.10 1.19
CA TYR A 65 2.29 3.28 0.57
C TYR A 65 3.13 4.11 1.55
N GLU A 66 2.75 4.19 2.83
CA GLU A 66 3.56 4.81 3.88
C GLU A 66 4.90 4.06 4.04
N GLN A 67 4.89 2.73 4.07
CA GLN A 67 6.13 1.94 4.07
C GLN A 67 6.93 2.11 2.77
N ALA A 68 6.27 2.27 1.62
CA ALA A 68 6.93 2.55 0.35
C ALA A 68 7.73 3.86 0.40
N VAL A 69 7.13 4.89 0.99
CA VAL A 69 7.76 6.21 1.17
C VAL A 69 8.94 6.10 2.12
N ILE A 70 8.80 5.42 3.26
CA ILE A 70 9.89 5.18 4.23
C ILE A 70 11.03 4.40 3.56
N LEU A 71 10.70 3.36 2.79
CA LEU A 71 11.67 2.58 2.03
C LEU A 71 12.42 3.46 1.03
N SER A 72 11.73 4.26 0.22
CA SER A 72 12.36 5.17 -0.75
C SER A 72 13.30 6.17 -0.08
N ILE A 73 12.96 6.67 1.12
CA ILE A 73 13.87 7.53 1.91
C ILE A 73 15.12 6.76 2.33
N LYS A 74 14.96 5.52 2.83
CA LYS A 74 16.10 4.69 3.27
C LYS A 74 17.03 4.31 2.11
N VAL A 75 16.48 4.02 0.93
CA VAL A 75 17.21 3.73 -0.31
C VAL A 75 17.82 4.99 -0.92
N LYS A 76 17.46 6.18 -0.42
CA LYS A 76 17.83 7.50 -0.95
C LYS A 76 17.44 7.69 -2.43
N ASP A 77 16.36 7.03 -2.86
CA ASP A 77 15.81 7.17 -4.21
C ASP A 77 14.74 8.27 -4.21
N GLN A 78 15.15 9.48 -4.61
CA GLN A 78 14.25 10.65 -4.68
C GLN A 78 13.12 10.48 -5.69
N ASP A 79 13.37 9.80 -6.81
CA ASP A 79 12.38 9.61 -7.86
C ASP A 79 11.31 8.61 -7.42
N ALA A 80 11.71 7.50 -6.80
CA ALA A 80 10.78 6.55 -6.19
C ALA A 80 9.97 7.20 -5.06
N PHE A 81 10.60 8.02 -4.23
CA PHE A 81 9.92 8.76 -3.17
C PHE A 81 8.82 9.66 -3.75
N LYS A 82 9.14 10.53 -4.72
CA LYS A 82 8.15 11.44 -5.32
C LYS A 82 6.99 10.68 -5.96
N ARG A 83 7.29 9.60 -6.69
CA ARG A 83 6.26 8.75 -7.31
C ARG A 83 5.33 8.13 -6.26
N ASN A 84 5.89 7.51 -5.23
CA ASN A 84 5.12 6.87 -4.15
C ASN A 84 4.31 7.89 -3.34
N LEU A 85 4.87 9.08 -3.07
CA LEU A 85 4.19 10.15 -2.36
C LEU A 85 3.04 10.74 -3.17
N CYS A 86 3.20 10.89 -4.48
CA CYS A 86 2.15 11.40 -5.37
C CYS A 86 0.97 10.43 -5.43
N GLN A 87 1.27 9.13 -5.54
CA GLN A 87 0.28 8.06 -5.46
C GLN A 87 -0.45 8.08 -4.11
N LEU A 88 0.30 8.14 -3.00
CA LEU A 88 -0.27 8.24 -1.66
C LEU A 88 -1.19 9.46 -1.52
N LYS A 89 -0.80 10.63 -2.04
CA LYS A 89 -1.64 11.84 -2.03
C LYS A 89 -2.96 11.68 -2.78
N SER A 90 -2.96 11.02 -3.95
CA SER A 90 -4.20 10.71 -4.68
C SER A 90 -5.11 9.86 -3.81
N PHE A 91 -4.56 8.81 -3.20
CA PHE A 91 -5.28 7.95 -2.27
C PHE A 91 -5.94 8.69 -1.10
N TYR A 92 -5.25 9.67 -0.50
CA TYR A 92 -5.82 10.53 0.55
C TYR A 92 -6.89 11.49 0.03
N MET A 93 -6.79 11.95 -1.21
CA MET A 93 -7.82 12.80 -1.83
C MET A 93 -9.06 11.97 -2.20
N ASP A 94 -8.87 10.80 -2.79
CA ASP A 94 -9.94 9.92 -3.29
C ASP A 94 -10.72 9.27 -2.15
N ALA A 95 -10.05 8.88 -1.04
CA ALA A 95 -10.72 8.33 0.14
C ALA A 95 -11.70 9.31 0.81
N ARG A 96 -11.47 10.63 0.67
CA ARG A 96 -12.41 11.65 1.16
C ARG A 96 -13.70 11.73 0.34
N PHE A 97 -13.67 11.27 -0.91
CA PHE A 97 -14.85 11.25 -1.78
C PHE A 97 -15.84 10.14 -1.40
N ILE A 98 -15.35 9.08 -0.75
CA ILE A 98 -16.17 7.93 -0.34
C ILE A 98 -16.96 8.23 0.96
N SER A 99 -16.58 9.28 1.71
CA SER A 99 -17.23 9.66 2.98
C SER A 99 -18.35 10.72 2.85
N SER A 100 -18.83 11.04 1.65
CA SER A 100 -20.09 11.77 1.47
C SER A 100 -21.23 10.86 1.00
#